data_AF-A0A0W0UFP4-F1
#
_entry.id   AF-A0A0W0UFP4-F1
#
_cell.length_a   1.000
_cell.length_b   1.000
_cell.length_c   1.000
_cell.angle_alpha   90.00
_cell.angle_beta   90.00
_cell.angle_gamma   90.00
#
_symmetry.space_group_name_H-M   'P 1'
#
loop_
_entity.id
_entity.type
_entity.pdbx_description
1 polymer ?
#
loop_
_entity_poly.entity_id
_entity_poly.type
_entity_poly.pdbx_seq_one_letter_code
_entity_poly.pdbx_strand_id
1 'polypeptide(L)'
;MIKRVCLAAVLSCCVVFSVFAGCPSALPTNDVKFCSSFKSVATCYCTSSGLPSSMCQDMSALYSRMISVFGSLQKACEYQRYTSPQDCMDNWNCYLYGGVDSRGRLCSSTKKACQ
;
A
#
# COMPACT_ATOMS: atom_id res chain seq x y z
N MET A 1 -29.48 -59.52 -3.80
CA MET A 1 -29.25 -58.77 -5.05
C MET A 1 -29.31 -57.28 -4.76
N ILE A 2 -28.14 -56.62 -4.76
CA ILE A 2 -27.80 -55.22 -5.16
C ILE A 2 -28.73 -54.04 -4.77
N LYS A 3 -28.06 -52.90 -4.44
CA LYS A 3 -28.48 -51.46 -4.45
C LYS A 3 -29.09 -50.95 -3.12
N ARG A 4 -28.61 -49.88 -2.46
CA ARG A 4 -27.89 -48.66 -2.89
C ARG A 4 -27.00 -48.12 -1.76
N VAL A 5 -25.78 -47.74 -2.11
CA VAL A 5 -24.95 -46.78 -1.37
C VAL A 5 -25.42 -45.39 -1.80
N CYS A 6 -25.85 -44.54 -0.85
CA CYS A 6 -26.09 -43.12 -1.12
C CYS A 6 -25.02 -42.31 -0.38
N LEU A 7 -23.94 -41.99 -1.10
CA LEU A 7 -23.04 -40.91 -0.75
C LEU A 7 -23.81 -39.58 -0.87
N ALA A 8 -24.09 -38.94 0.25
CA ALA A 8 -24.48 -37.53 0.28
C ALA A 8 -23.21 -36.70 0.46
N ALA A 9 -22.55 -36.39 -0.65
CA ALA A 9 -21.54 -35.32 -0.69
C ALA A 9 -22.28 -33.98 -0.64
N VAL A 10 -22.42 -33.39 0.55
CA VAL A 10 -22.95 -32.04 0.68
C VAL A 10 -21.83 -31.08 0.31
N LEU A 11 -21.99 -30.51 -0.89
CA LEU A 11 -21.12 -29.55 -1.54
C LEU A 11 -20.90 -28.34 -0.62
N SER A 12 -19.67 -28.22 -0.10
CA SER A 12 -19.16 -27.03 0.57
C SER A 12 -19.23 -25.85 -0.39
N CYS A 13 -20.05 -24.86 -0.06
CA CYS A 13 -20.05 -23.55 -0.71
C CYS A 13 -19.69 -22.51 0.34
N CYS A 14 -18.43 -22.49 0.74
CA CYS A 14 -17.85 -21.34 1.43
C CYS A 14 -17.87 -20.16 0.46
N VAL A 15 -18.95 -19.38 0.48
CA VAL A 15 -19.02 -18.10 -0.21
C VAL A 15 -18.02 -17.18 0.48
N VAL A 16 -16.79 -17.16 -0.01
CA VAL A 16 -15.79 -16.17 0.39
C VAL A 16 -16.26 -14.87 -0.24
N PHE A 17 -17.03 -14.09 0.52
CA PHE A 17 -17.27 -12.69 0.20
C PHE A 17 -15.92 -11.98 0.31
N SER A 18 -15.17 -11.95 -0.79
CA SER A 18 -14.07 -11.02 -0.97
C SER A 18 -14.70 -9.63 -1.06
N VAL A 19 -14.96 -9.04 0.10
CA VAL A 19 -15.26 -7.61 0.19
C VAL A 19 -14.02 -6.95 -0.40
N PHE A 20 -14.14 -6.37 -1.60
CA PHE A 20 -13.11 -5.51 -2.17
C PHE A 20 -13.07 -4.24 -1.33
N ALA A 21 -12.53 -4.34 -0.11
CA ALA A 21 -12.18 -3.20 0.70
C ALA A 21 -11.06 -2.47 -0.05
N GLY A 22 -11.33 -1.22 -0.42
CA GLY A 22 -10.31 -0.37 -1.03
C GLY A 22 -9.08 -0.27 -0.14
N CYS A 23 -7.94 0.09 -0.73
CA CYS A 23 -6.73 0.30 0.05
C CYS A 23 -6.96 1.40 1.10
N PRO A 24 -6.50 1.19 2.36
CA PRO A 24 -6.67 2.20 3.41
C PRO A 24 -5.68 3.35 3.22
N SER A 25 -5.81 4.39 4.04
CA SER A 25 -4.81 5.44 4.16
C SER A 25 -3.67 5.00 5.08
N ALA A 26 -2.46 5.49 4.81
CA ALA A 26 -1.32 5.27 5.69
C ALA A 26 -1.52 6.00 7.03
N LEU A 27 -0.93 5.47 8.10
CA LEU A 27 -0.84 6.17 9.38
C LEU A 27 -0.09 7.50 9.23
N PRO A 28 -0.30 8.47 10.13
CA PRO A 28 0.46 9.73 10.14
C PRO A 28 1.97 9.50 10.17
N THR A 29 2.74 10.41 9.57
CA THR A 29 4.21 10.38 9.51
C THR A 29 4.90 10.29 10.87
N ASN A 30 4.28 10.79 11.94
CA ASN A 30 4.78 10.70 13.32
C ASN A 30 4.32 9.47 14.10
N ASP A 31 3.66 8.52 13.47
CA ASP A 31 3.30 7.26 14.12
C ASP A 31 4.49 6.28 14.09
N VAL A 32 4.69 5.52 15.17
CA VAL A 32 5.77 4.51 15.27
C VAL A 32 5.59 3.37 14.26
N LYS A 33 4.36 3.14 13.77
CA LYS A 33 4.03 2.15 12.75
C LYS A 33 3.92 2.75 11.34
N PHE A 34 4.25 4.03 11.17
CA PHE A 34 4.20 4.73 9.88
C PHE A 34 4.86 3.91 8.75
N CYS A 35 6.11 3.48 8.92
CA CYS A 35 6.85 2.76 7.88
C CYS A 35 6.12 1.49 7.39
N SER A 36 5.63 0.69 8.34
CA SER A 36 4.91 -0.55 8.02
C SER A 36 3.56 -0.28 7.34
N SER A 37 2.83 0.73 7.83
CA SER A 37 1.54 1.12 7.29
C SER A 37 1.68 1.71 5.89
N PHE A 38 2.64 2.61 5.68
CA PHE A 38 2.89 3.23 4.38
C PHE A 38 3.30 2.21 3.34
N LYS A 39 4.21 1.28 3.65
CA LYS A 39 4.58 0.19 2.73
C LYS A 39 3.36 -0.64 2.33
N SER A 40 2.56 -1.07 3.30
CA SER A 40 1.35 -1.85 3.02
C SER A 40 0.36 -1.12 2.11
N VAL A 41 0.14 0.17 2.36
CA VAL A 41 -0.78 1.01 1.59
C VAL A 41 -0.25 1.26 0.18
N ALA A 42 1.03 1.61 0.05
CA ALA A 42 1.67 1.82 -1.25
C ALA A 42 1.63 0.57 -2.12
N THR A 43 1.95 -0.60 -1.55
CA THR A 43 1.85 -1.89 -2.23
C THR A 43 0.41 -2.20 -2.66
N CYS A 44 -0.58 -1.94 -1.79
CA CYS A 44 -1.98 -2.14 -2.11
C CYS A 44 -2.40 -1.29 -3.32
N TYR A 45 -2.15 0.03 -3.28
CA TYR A 45 -2.55 0.92 -4.38
C TYR A 45 -1.82 0.59 -5.68
N CYS A 46 -0.53 0.28 -5.61
CA CYS A 46 0.25 -0.19 -6.75
C CYS A 46 -0.37 -1.43 -7.41
N THR A 47 -0.73 -2.43 -6.60
CA THR A 47 -1.32 -3.69 -7.10
C THR A 47 -2.74 -3.44 -7.64
N SER A 48 -3.54 -2.62 -6.96
CA SER A 48 -4.88 -2.24 -7.41
C SER A 48 -4.88 -1.48 -8.75
N SER A 49 -3.75 -0.83 -9.08
CA SER A 49 -3.51 -0.17 -10.36
C SER A 49 -3.07 -1.14 -11.47
N GLY A 50 -3.09 -2.45 -11.21
CA GLY A 50 -2.79 -3.51 -12.18
C GLY A 50 -1.30 -3.80 -12.36
N LEU A 51 -0.44 -3.36 -11.42
CA LEU A 51 1.00 -3.56 -11.52
C LEU A 51 1.44 -4.88 -10.87
N PRO A 52 2.56 -5.48 -11.32
CA PRO A 52 3.05 -6.74 -10.78
C PRO A 52 3.34 -6.64 -9.28
N SER A 53 2.81 -7.59 -8.50
CA SER A 53 2.95 -7.59 -7.03
C SER A 53 4.42 -7.59 -6.59
N SER A 54 5.30 -8.32 -7.31
CA SER A 54 6.73 -8.35 -7.03
C SER A 54 7.39 -6.96 -7.10
N MET A 55 6.99 -6.13 -8.06
CA MET A 55 7.46 -4.76 -8.18
C MET A 55 6.84 -3.86 -7.10
N CYS A 56 5.55 -4.05 -6.78
CA CYS A 56 4.84 -3.27 -5.76
C CYS A 56 5.33 -3.52 -4.32
N GLN A 57 5.91 -4.68 -4.04
CA GLN A 57 6.48 -5.02 -2.72
C GLN A 57 7.89 -4.45 -2.51
N ASP A 58 8.58 -4.14 -3.61
CA ASP A 58 9.85 -3.43 -3.62
C ASP A 58 9.60 -1.92 -3.68
N MET A 59 9.74 -1.26 -2.53
CA MET A 59 9.47 0.17 -2.40
C MET A 59 10.44 1.03 -3.23
N SER A 60 11.66 0.55 -3.47
CA SER A 60 12.62 1.24 -4.33
C SER A 60 12.20 1.13 -5.79
N ALA A 61 11.83 -0.07 -6.25
CA ALA A 61 11.31 -0.26 -7.61
C ALA A 61 10.02 0.53 -7.86
N LEU A 62 9.11 0.54 -6.88
CA LEU A 62 7.88 1.32 -6.93
C LEU A 62 8.16 2.82 -7.06
N TYR A 63 9.05 3.35 -6.22
CA TYR A 63 9.46 4.75 -6.29
C TYR A 63 10.12 5.08 -7.63
N SER A 64 11.10 4.28 -8.07
CA SER A 64 11.76 4.46 -9.37
C SER A 64 10.77 4.46 -10.52
N ARG A 65 9.75 3.59 -10.48
CA ARG A 65 8.70 3.58 -11.49
C ARG A 65 7.85 4.85 -11.44
N MET A 66 7.46 5.34 -10.26
CA MET A 66 6.76 6.63 -10.14
C MET A 66 7.56 7.75 -10.79
N ILE A 67 8.86 7.86 -10.48
CA ILE A 67 9.73 8.89 -11.05
C ILE A 67 9.90 8.69 -12.56
N SER A 68 10.05 7.45 -13.05
CA SER A 68 10.18 7.18 -14.48
C SER A 68 8.92 7.53 -15.27
N VAL A 69 7.72 7.37 -14.69
CA VAL A 69 6.45 7.64 -15.39
C VAL A 69 6.07 9.12 -15.32
N PHE A 70 6.26 9.77 -14.17
CA PHE A 70 5.78 11.13 -13.93
C PHE A 70 6.89 12.19 -13.98
N GLY A 71 8.16 11.78 -13.97
CA GLY A 71 9.34 12.66 -13.99
C GLY A 71 9.74 13.25 -12.63
N SER A 72 8.82 13.31 -11.66
CA SER A 72 9.12 13.76 -10.30
C SER A 72 8.12 13.20 -9.28
N LEU A 73 8.51 13.20 -8.00
CA LEU A 73 7.62 12.82 -6.90
C LEU A 73 6.40 13.75 -6.84
N GLN A 74 6.60 15.06 -6.99
CA GLN A 74 5.52 16.05 -7.00
C GLN A 74 4.46 15.71 -8.06
N LYS A 75 4.86 15.50 -9.31
CA LYS A 75 3.92 15.18 -10.40
C LYS A 75 3.18 13.87 -10.16
N ALA A 76 3.86 12.86 -9.61
CA ALA A 76 3.21 11.61 -9.25
C ALA A 76 2.17 11.80 -8.12
N CYS A 77 2.50 12.62 -7.12
CA CYS A 77 1.62 12.96 -6.01
C CYS A 77 0.45 13.88 -6.41
N GLU A 78 0.60 14.71 -7.44
CA GLU A 78 -0.47 15.51 -8.05
C GLU A 78 -1.42 14.65 -8.90
N TYR A 79 -0.91 13.58 -9.51
CA TYR A 79 -1.70 12.69 -10.36
C TYR A 79 -2.60 11.73 -9.57
N GLN A 80 -2.10 11.17 -8.47
CA GLN A 80 -2.87 10.25 -7.61
C GLN A 80 -4.08 10.95 -6.96
N ARG A 81 -5.11 10.18 -6.60
CA ARG A 81 -6.42 10.71 -6.12
C ARG A 81 -6.81 10.29 -4.71
N TYR A 82 -5.93 9.61 -3.98
CA TYR A 82 -6.24 8.94 -2.72
C TYR A 82 -5.84 9.73 -1.48
N THR A 83 -4.87 10.64 -1.60
CA THR A 83 -4.41 11.51 -0.52
C THR A 83 -4.12 12.91 -1.06
N SER A 84 -3.92 13.90 -0.19
CA SER A 84 -3.46 15.21 -0.65
C SER A 84 -2.06 15.11 -1.28
N PRO A 85 -1.72 15.94 -2.28
CA PRO A 85 -0.37 15.92 -2.88
C PRO A 85 0.74 16.14 -1.83
N GLN A 86 0.51 17.03 -0.86
CA GLN A 86 1.48 17.29 0.20
C GLN A 86 1.66 16.08 1.13
N ASP A 87 0.58 15.43 1.57
CA ASP A 87 0.69 14.23 2.39
C ASP A 87 1.38 13.09 1.63
N CYS A 88 1.13 12.97 0.32
CA CYS A 88 1.85 12.00 -0.53
C CYS A 88 3.36 12.27 -0.54
N MET A 89 3.77 13.52 -0.76
CA MET A 89 5.18 13.91 -0.76
C MET A 89 5.81 13.71 0.61
N ASP A 90 5.13 14.13 1.68
CA ASP A 90 5.58 13.97 3.05
C ASP A 90 5.77 12.50 3.42
N ASN A 91 4.83 11.63 3.03
CA ASN A 91 4.94 10.20 3.28
C ASN A 91 6.16 9.59 2.56
N TRP A 92 6.35 9.90 1.28
CA TRP A 92 7.50 9.40 0.52
C TRP A 92 8.83 9.94 1.04
N ASN A 93 8.91 11.24 1.35
CA ASN A 93 10.11 11.85 1.90
C ASN A 93 10.44 11.30 3.28
N CYS A 94 9.44 11.13 4.15
CA CYS A 94 9.65 10.48 5.44
C CYS A 94 10.13 9.03 5.29
N TYR A 95 9.57 8.29 4.33
CA TYR A 95 9.98 6.91 4.09
C TYR A 95 11.43 6.82 3.62
N LEU A 96 11.83 7.65 2.65
CA LEU A 96 13.14 7.60 1.99
C LEU A 96 14.26 8.29 2.79
N TYR A 97 13.95 9.41 3.43
CA TYR A 97 14.96 10.32 3.98
C TYR A 97 14.81 10.56 5.48
N GLY A 98 13.67 10.19 6.07
CA GLY A 98 13.38 10.51 7.47
C GLY A 98 13.25 12.01 7.70
N GLY A 99 13.73 12.48 8.84
CA GLY A 99 13.69 13.89 9.23
C GLY A 99 12.34 14.32 9.79
N VAL A 100 11.81 15.42 9.25
CA VAL A 100 10.53 16.01 9.62
C VAL A 100 9.72 16.29 8.37
N ASP A 101 8.40 16.13 8.45
CA ASP A 101 7.51 16.46 7.35
C ASP A 101 7.19 17.96 7.28
N SER A 102 6.39 18.37 6.28
CA SER A 102 6.01 19.77 6.08
C SER A 102 5.25 20.41 7.25
N ARG A 103 4.71 19.59 8.16
CA ARG A 103 3.97 20.00 9.36
C ARG A 103 4.83 19.97 10.62
N GLY A 104 6.13 19.69 10.50
CA GLY A 104 7.05 19.58 11.64
C GLY A 104 6.92 18.27 12.42
N ARG A 105 6.24 17.26 11.88
CA ARG A 105 6.08 15.94 12.52
C ARG A 105 7.33 15.09 12.27
N LEU A 106 7.83 14.44 13.31
CA LEU A 106 9.01 13.58 13.21
C LEU A 106 8.69 12.32 12.41
N CYS A 107 9.41 12.04 11.34
CA CYS A 107 9.20 10.82 10.56
C CYS A 107 9.41 9.56 11.41
N SER A 108 8.44 8.64 11.37
CA SER A 108 8.36 7.41 12.16
C SER A 108 8.61 7.61 13.67
N SER A 109 8.24 8.77 14.21
CA SER A 109 8.53 9.20 15.60
C SER A 109 10.02 9.26 15.99
N THR A 110 10.95 9.02 15.05
CA THR A 110 12.38 8.84 15.34
C THR A 110 13.28 9.77 14.53
N LYS A 111 12.72 10.49 13.54
CA LYS A 111 13.45 11.22 12.49
C LYS A 111 14.29 10.34 11.57
N LYS A 112 14.24 9.01 11.70
CA LYS A 112 14.97 8.11 10.82
C LYS A 112 14.14 7.81 9.57
N ALA A 113 14.82 7.55 8.46
CA ALA A 113 14.19 6.97 7.30
C ALA A 113 13.69 5.55 7.62
N CYS A 114 12.73 5.08 6.84
CA CYS A 114 12.20 3.72 6.94
C CYS A 114 13.09 2.69 6.23
N GLN A 115 13.91 3.16 5.29
CA GLN A 115 14.80 2.36 4.46
C GLN A 115 16.27 2.55 4.86
#